data_AF-A0A9R0E4H3-F1
#
_entry.id   AF-A0A9R0E4H3-F1
#
_cell.length_a   1.000
_cell.length_b   1.000
_cell.length_c   1.000
_cell.angle_alpha   90.00
_cell.angle_beta   90.00
_cell.angle_gamma   90.00
#
_symmetry.space_group_name_H-M   'P 1'
#
loop_
_entity.id
_entity.type
_entity.pdbx_description
1 polymer ?
#
loop_
_entity_poly.entity_id
_entity_poly.type
_entity_poly.pdbx_seq_one_letter_code
_entity_poly.pdbx_strand_id
1 'polypeptide(L)' 'MAIWAPVNRAFFKRTSTYFLVASLCTFFFERGVDVISLYIFESLNQNKLWKDVKDRFKKKEKVEEKKIC' A
#
# COMPACT_ATOMS: atom_id res chain seq x y z
N MET A 1 -0.70 30.01 12.28
CA MET A 1 -1.64 29.74 13.39
C MET A 1 -3.10 29.53 12.95
N ALA A 2 -3.53 29.99 11.77
CA ALA A 2 -4.95 30.00 11.37
C ALA A 2 -5.60 28.60 11.23
N ILE A 3 -4.83 27.55 10.92
CA ILE A 3 -5.36 26.19 10.68
C ILE A 3 -5.30 25.32 11.94
N TRP A 4 -4.36 25.56 12.85
CA TRP A 4 -4.18 24.74 14.05
C TRP A 4 -5.31 24.90 15.07
N ALA A 5 -5.70 26.15 15.35
CA ALA A 5 -6.77 26.46 16.30
C ALA A 5 -8.13 25.83 15.93
N PRO A 6 -8.62 25.90 14.67
CA PRO A 6 -9.87 25.26 14.28
C PRO A 6 -9.77 23.72 14.28
N VAL A 7 -8.64 23.15 13.85
CA VAL A 7 -8.41 21.68 13.88
C VAL A 7 -8.43 21.14 15.32
N ASN A 8 -7.76 21.82 16.25
CA ASN A 8 -7.77 21.46 17.67
C ASN A 8 -9.18 21.52 18.26
N ARG A 9 -9.93 22.58 17.96
CA ARG A 9 -11.30 22.75 18.43
C ARG A 9 -12.26 21.70 17.83
N ALA A 10 -12.05 21.30 16.59
CA ALA A 10 -12.92 20.36 15.87
C ALA A 10 -12.69 18.90 16.27
N PHE A 11 -11.44 18.46 16.35
CA PHE A 11 -11.12 17.04 16.52
C PHE A 11 -10.65 16.67 17.93
N PHE A 12 -9.87 17.54 18.59
CA PHE A 12 -9.17 17.22 19.83
C PHE A 12 -9.87 17.75 21.11
N LYS A 13 -10.90 18.60 20.98
CA LYS A 13 -11.58 19.21 22.14
C LYS A 13 -12.57 18.30 22.86
N ARG A 14 -13.22 17.35 22.17
CA ARG A 14 -14.17 16.40 22.76
C ARG A 14 -13.58 14.99 22.65
N THR A 15 -13.56 14.24 23.75
CA THR A 15 -12.97 12.88 23.81
C THR A 15 -13.69 11.89 22.89
N SER A 16 -15.01 12.01 22.75
CA SER A 16 -15.81 11.17 21.85
C SER A 16 -15.50 11.40 20.37
N THR A 17 -15.33 12.65 19.94
CA THR A 17 -14.95 12.97 18.55
C THR A 17 -13.49 12.60 18.29
N TYR A 18 -12.62 12.78 19.28
CA TYR A 18 -11.22 12.38 19.20
C TYR A 18 -11.09 10.87 18.95
N PHE A 19 -11.82 10.04 19.70
CA PHE A 19 -11.79 8.59 19.53
C PHE A 19 -12.23 8.19 18.11
N LEU A 20 -13.33 8.74 17.61
CA LEU A 20 -13.79 8.47 16.24
C LEU A 20 -12.75 8.81 15.18
N VAL A 21 -12.13 10.00 15.29
CA VAL A 21 -11.11 10.47 14.34
C VAL A 21 -9.87 9.59 14.42
N ALA A 22 -9.43 9.24 15.64
CA ALA A 22 -8.28 8.37 15.85
C ALA A 22 -8.52 6.98 15.23
N SER A 23 -9.67 6.35 15.48
CA SER A 23 -10.01 5.04 14.91
C SER A 23 -10.08 5.07 13.38
N LEU A 24 -10.68 6.12 12.80
CA LEU A 24 -10.71 6.31 11.36
C LEU A 24 -9.30 6.49 10.79
N CYS A 25 -8.50 7.35 11.40
CA CYS A 25 -7.10 7.55 11.00
C CYS A 25 -6.31 6.25 11.04
N THR A 26 -6.47 5.42 12.08
CA THR A 26 -5.79 4.12 12.17
C THR A 26 -6.17 3.21 11.02
N PHE A 27 -7.46 3.13 10.66
CA PHE A 27 -7.91 2.30 9.54
C PHE A 27 -7.32 2.75 8.20
N PHE A 28 -7.35 4.05 7.91
CA PHE A 28 -6.77 4.57 6.67
C PHE A 28 -5.24 4.48 6.67
N PHE A 29 -4.62 4.67 7.82
CA PHE A 29 -3.18 4.53 7.97
C PHE A 29 -2.72 3.09 7.71
N GLU A 30 -3.41 2.08 8.25
CA GLU A 30 -3.13 0.67 7.97
C GLU A 30 -3.11 0.40 6.46
N ARG A 31 -4.15 0.82 5.73
CA ARG A 31 -4.25 0.58 4.28
C ARG A 31 -3.24 1.39 3.46
N GLY A 32 -3.00 2.63 3.86
CA GLY A 32 -2.01 3.49 3.20
C GLY A 32 -0.60 2.93 3.38
N VAL A 33 -0.22 2.59 4.62
CA VAL A 33 1.11 2.08 4.94
C VAL A 33 1.36 0.73 4.28
N ASP A 34 0.38 -0.18 4.27
CA ASP A 34 0.55 -1.49 3.62
C ASP A 34 0.87 -1.34 2.13
N VAL A 35 0.06 -0.57 1.39
CA VAL A 35 0.28 -0.33 -0.05
C VAL A 35 1.60 0.40 -0.31
N ILE A 36 1.90 1.45 0.47
CA ILE A 36 3.13 2.23 0.30
C ILE A 36 4.36 1.38 0.61
N SER A 37 4.31 0.58 1.69
CA SER A 37 5.42 -0.28 2.08
C SER A 37 5.71 -1.35 1.05
N LEU A 38 4.67 -1.99 0.49
CA LEU A 38 4.79 -2.92 -0.62
C LEU A 38 5.37 -2.25 -1.85
N TYR A 39 4.90 -1.06 -2.20
CA TYR A 39 5.44 -0.31 -3.35
C TYR A 39 6.92 0.03 -3.17
N ILE A 40 7.31 0.53 -2.00
CA ILE A 40 8.72 0.83 -1.69
C ILE A 40 9.54 -0.46 -1.75
N PHE A 41 9.06 -1.55 -1.14
CA PHE A 41 9.74 -2.83 -1.12
C PHE A 41 9.93 -3.40 -2.54
N GLU A 42 8.90 -3.36 -3.37
CA GLU A 42 8.96 -3.80 -4.77
C GLU A 42 9.91 -2.92 -5.58
N SER A 43 9.86 -1.59 -5.39
CA SER A 43 10.76 -0.65 -6.07
C SER A 43 12.24 -0.87 -5.73
N LEU A 44 12.55 -1.25 -4.49
CA LEU A 44 13.92 -1.53 -4.06
C LEU A 44 14.41 -2.92 -4.49
N ASN A 45 13.50 -3.89 -4.67
CA ASN A 45 13.84 -5.28 -4.99
C ASN A 45 13.45 -5.70 -6.41
N GLN A 46 13.35 -4.73 -7.33
CA GLN A 46 13.01 -5.01 -8.73
C GLN A 46 13.98 -6.02 -9.34
N ASN A 47 13.44 -6.95 -10.12
CA ASN A 47 14.15 -8.06 -10.79
C ASN A 47 14.60 -9.22 -9.89
N LYS A 48 14.59 -9.06 -8.56
CA LYS A 48 14.86 -10.15 -7.61
C LYS A 48 13.59 -10.82 -7.09
N LEU A 49 12.44 -10.15 -7.23
CA LEU A 49 11.16 -10.68 -6.77
C LEU A 49 10.62 -11.77 -7.70
N TRP A 50 10.08 -12.84 -7.11
CA TRP A 50 9.49 -13.94 -7.89
C TRP A 50 8.37 -13.47 -8.84
N LYS A 51 7.64 -12.42 -8.48
CA LYS A 51 6.61 -11.79 -9.34
C LYS A 51 7.18 -11.40 -10.71
N ASP A 52 8.36 -10.76 -10.74
CA ASP A 52 9.02 -10.30 -11.97
C ASP A 52 9.68 -11.45 -12.75
N VAL A 53 10.14 -12.47 -12.04
CA VAL A 53 10.84 -13.62 -12.64
C VAL A 53 9.86 -14.64 -13.24
N LYS A 54 8.68 -14.80 -12.63
CA LYS A 54 7.66 -15.77 -13.03
C LYS A 54 7.21 -15.61 -14.48
N ASP A 55 7.12 -14.38 -14.97
CA ASP A 55 6.69 -14.12 -16.35
C ASP A 55 7.69 -14.64 -17.38
N ARG A 56 8.97 -14.77 -17.02
CA ARG A 56 9.98 -15.39 -17.87
C ARG A 56 9.77 -16.90 -18.02
N PHE A 57 9.32 -17.58 -16.95
CA PHE A 57 9.06 -19.02 -16.98
C PHE A 57 7.78 -19.36 -17.76
N LYS A 58 6.69 -18.63 -17.54
CA LYS A 58 5.44 -18.82 -18.31
C LYS A 58 5.65 -18.62 -19.81
N LYS A 59 6.50 -17.68 -20.20
CA LYS A 59 6.82 -17.43 -21.62
C LYS A 59 7.60 -18.58 -22.24
N LYS A 60 8.48 -19.25 -21.48
CA LYS A 60 9.22 -20.42 -21.96
C LYS A 60 8.32 -21.63 -22.19
N GLU A 61 7.41 -21.91 -21.27
CA GLU A 61 6.44 -23.01 -21.38
C GLU A 61 5.57 -22.88 -22.65
N LYS A 62 5.01 -21.68 -22.91
CA LYS A 62 4.23 -21.42 -24.14
C LYS A 62 5.04 -21.49 -25.44
N VAL A 63 6.35 -21.23 -25.38
CA VAL A 63 7.24 -21.35 -26.55
C VAL A 63 7.58 -22.80 -26.83
N GLU A 64 7.75 -23.64 -25.80
CA GLU A 64 7.93 -25.07 -25.98
C GLU A 64 6.66 -25.75 -26.47
N GLU A 65 5.49 -25.39 -25.93
CA GLU A 65 4.20 -25.92 -26.40
C GLU A 65 3.95 -25.59 -27.88
N LYS A 66 4.29 -24.37 -28.32
CA LYS A 66 4.22 -23.96 -29.74
C LYS A 66 5.27 -24.60 -30.66
N LYS A 67 6.31 -25.23 -30.11
CA LYS A 67 7.28 -25.99 -30.92
C LYS A 67 6.85 -27.44 -31.12
N ILE A 68 5.89 -27.92 -30.31
CA ILE A 68 5.38 -29.28 -30.33
C ILE A 68 4.16 -29.39 -31.27
N CYS A 69 3.43 -28.29 -31.51
CA CYS A 69 2.42 -28.17 -32.57
C CYS A 69 3.02 -27.64 -33.88
#